data_AF-A0A640MQ76-F1
#
_entry.id   AF-A0A640MQ76-F1
#
_cell.length_a   1.000
_cell.length_b   1.000
_cell.length_c   1.000
_cell.angle_alpha   90.00
_cell.angle_beta   90.00
_cell.angle_gamma   90.00
#
_symmetry.space_group_name_H-M   'P 1'
#
loop_
_entity.id
_entity.type
_entity.pdbx_description
1 polymer ?
#
loop_
_entity_poly.entity_id
_entity_poly.type
_entity_poly.pdbx_seq_one_letter_code
_entity_poly.pdbx_strand_id
1 'polypeptide(L)' 'MNTLEPGQVYEITDAYIGKDKKLFTRVIIYRLTEKQLRERKKKQVYTESKKGITYSEKSKRLAGMNIYVTNTPSLST' A
#
# COMPACT_ATOMS: atom_id res chain seq x y z
N MET A 1 -4.43 1.64 -12.41
CA MET A 1 -3.29 1.21 -11.57
C MET A 1 -2.86 -0.22 -11.92
N ASN A 2 -2.67 -0.51 -13.21
CA ASN A 2 -2.20 -1.82 -13.71
C ASN A 2 -0.71 -1.78 -14.12
N THR A 3 -0.02 -0.70 -13.80
CA THR A 3 1.29 -0.34 -14.35
C THR A 3 2.45 -0.55 -13.39
N LEU A 4 2.18 -0.87 -12.12
CA LEU A 4 3.21 -1.14 -11.12
C LEU A 4 3.53 -2.63 -11.10
N GLU A 5 4.76 -2.98 -11.43
CA GLU A 5 5.26 -4.35 -11.37
C GLU A 5 5.43 -4.81 -9.92
N PRO A 6 5.34 -6.13 -9.63
CA PRO A 6 5.62 -6.66 -8.30
C PRO A 6 7.00 -6.23 -7.78
N GLY A 7 7.03 -5.59 -6.61
CA GLY A 7 8.26 -5.05 -6.01
C GLY A 7 8.60 -3.62 -6.42
N GLN A 8 7.87 -3.02 -7.37
CA GLN A 8 8.10 -1.65 -7.79
C GLN A 8 7.51 -0.64 -6.79
N VAL A 9 8.19 0.50 -6.68
CA VAL A 9 7.77 1.66 -5.90
C VAL A 9 7.44 2.81 -6.87
N TYR A 10 6.35 3.51 -6.60
CA TYR A 10 6.01 4.77 -7.25
C TYR A 10 5.80 5.83 -6.19
N GLU A 11 6.44 6.98 -6.36
CA GLU A 11 6.39 8.10 -5.41
C GLU A 11 5.66 9.29 -6.04
N ILE A 12 4.75 9.88 -5.27
CA ILE A 12 4.09 11.14 -5.57
C ILE A 12 4.66 12.18 -4.61
N THR A 13 5.48 13.09 -5.13
CA THR A 13 6.22 14.09 -4.33
C THR A 13 5.38 15.33 -4.00
N ASP A 14 4.42 15.68 -4.86
CA ASP A 14 3.55 16.85 -4.70
C ASP A 14 2.15 16.45 -4.23
N ALA A 15 2.06 15.64 -3.17
CA ALA A 15 0.78 15.31 -2.57
C ALA A 15 0.41 16.36 -1.53
N TYR A 16 -0.73 17.03 -1.74
CA TYR A 16 -1.27 18.01 -0.81
C TYR A 16 -2.36 17.38 0.03
N ILE A 17 -2.13 17.30 1.34
CA ILE A 17 -3.11 16.80 2.31
C ILE A 17 -3.45 17.94 3.27
N GLY A 18 -4.64 18.50 3.10
CA GLY A 18 -5.19 19.50 4.00
C GLY A 18 -6.27 20.35 3.34
N LYS A 19 -7.30 20.69 4.11
CA LYS A 19 -8.37 21.60 3.68
C LYS A 19 -7.89 23.07 3.71
N ASP A 20 -7.14 23.43 4.76
CA ASP A 20 -6.76 24.82 5.04
C ASP A 20 -5.25 25.08 4.98
N LYS A 21 -4.42 24.03 5.07
CA LYS A 21 -2.96 24.12 5.01
C LYS A 21 -2.40 23.13 4.00
N LYS A 22 -1.54 23.64 3.11
CA LYS A 22 -0.77 22.84 2.18
C LYS A 22 0.36 22.15 2.94
N LEU A 23 0.13 20.95 3.45
CA LEU A 23 1.20 20.14 4.02
C LEU A 23 1.95 19.46 2.88
N PHE A 24 3.28 19.63 2.87
CA PHE A 24 4.14 18.86 1.97
C PHE A 24 4.08 17.41 2.42
N THR A 25 3.46 16.58 1.61
CA THR A 25 3.40 15.14 1.87
C THR A 25 3.83 14.40 0.62
N ARG A 26 4.53 13.30 0.83
CA ARG A 26 4.92 12.37 -0.21
C ARG A 26 4.13 11.09 0.01
N VAL A 27 3.56 10.58 -1.08
CA VAL A 27 2.83 9.30 -1.06
C VAL A 27 3.68 8.28 -1.79
N ILE A 28 4.09 7.24 -1.07
CA ILE A 28 4.89 6.14 -1.59
C ILE A 28 3.97 4.94 -1.76
N ILE A 29 3.76 4.54 -3.00
CA ILE A 29 2.95 3.38 -3.36
C ILE A 29 3.90 2.23 -3.69
N TYR A 30 3.81 1.16 -2.91
CA TYR A 30 4.61 -0.05 -3.11
C TYR A 30 3.72 -1.22 -3.52
N ARG A 31 4.05 -1.85 -4.65
CA ARG A 31 3.43 -3.12 -5.05
C ARG A 31 4.19 -4.26 -4.40
N LEU A 32 3.50 -5.10 -3.62
CA LEU A 32 4.14 -6.26 -3.00
C LEU A 32 4.74 -7.20 -4.05
N THR A 33 5.87 -7.81 -3.71
CA THR A 33 6.38 -8.98 -4.45
C THR A 33 5.41 -10.15 -4.32
N GLU A 34 5.50 -11.11 -5.25
CA GLU A 34 4.67 -12.31 -5.20
C GLU A 34 4.87 -13.13 -3.92
N LYS A 35 6.11 -13.19 -3.43
CA LYS A 35 6.46 -13.86 -2.16
C LYS A 35 5.75 -13.21 -0.98
N GLN A 36 5.82 -11.88 -0.86
CA GLN A 36 5.14 -11.14 0.20
C GLN A 36 3.61 -11.27 0.10
N LEU A 37 3.06 -11.20 -1.12
CA LEU A 37 1.63 -11.36 -1.36
C LEU A 37 1.14 -12.75 -0.93
N ARG A 38 1.91 -13.80 -1.22
CA ARG A 38 1.59 -15.19 -0.83
C ARG A 38 1.54 -15.33 0.70
N GLU A 39 2.54 -14.80 1.40
CA GLU A 39 2.58 -14.84 2.87
C GLU A 39 1.42 -14.04 3.49
N ARG A 40 1.07 -12.88 2.91
CA ARG A 40 -0.09 -12.10 3.36
C ARG A 40 -1.41 -12.85 3.13
N LYS A 41 -1.59 -13.54 1.99
CA LYS A 41 -2.76 -14.38 1.72
C LYS A 41 -2.89 -15.53 2.72
N LYS A 42 -1.79 -16.21 3.08
CA LYS A 42 -1.82 -17.27 4.12
C LYS A 42 -2.31 -16.72 5.46
N LYS A 43 -1.83 -15.54 5.87
CA LYS A 43 -2.29 -14.87 7.10
C LYS A 43 -3.77 -14.47 7.04
N GLN A 44 -4.24 -14.03 5.87
CA GLN A 44 -5.66 -13.72 5.66
C GLN A 44 -6.53 -14.96 5.84
N VAL A 45 -6.19 -16.08 5.18
CA VAL A 45 -6.96 -17.35 5.31
C VAL A 45 -7.00 -17.82 6.76
N TYR A 46 -5.87 -17.75 7.47
CA TYR A 46 -5.82 -18.06 8.90
C TYR A 46 -6.72 -17.13 9.74
N THR A 47 -6.76 -15.84 9.40
CA THR A 47 -7.58 -14.86 10.13
C THR A 47 -9.07 -15.03 9.82
N GLU A 48 -9.42 -15.33 8.56
CA GLU A 48 -10.79 -15.62 8.12
C GLU A 48 -11.34 -16.82 8.91
N SER A 49 -10.56 -17.91 9.00
CA SER A 49 -10.97 -19.10 9.76
C SER A 49 -11.03 -18.88 11.26
N LYS A 50 -10.08 -18.13 11.84
CA LYS A 50 -10.04 -17.88 13.29
C LYS A 50 -11.09 -16.88 13.77
N LYS A 51 -11.41 -15.86 12.98
CA LYS A 51 -12.34 -14.79 13.37
C LYS A 51 -13.72 -14.91 12.73
N GLY A 52 -13.94 -15.90 11.86
CA GLY A 52 -15.19 -16.06 11.13
C GLY A 52 -15.50 -14.89 10.18
N ILE A 53 -14.49 -14.13 9.76
CA ILE A 53 -14.65 -12.99 8.85
C ILE A 53 -14.30 -13.43 7.43
N THR A 54 -14.86 -12.79 6.40
CA THR A 54 -14.46 -13.02 5.00
C THR A 54 -14.09 -11.70 4.36
N TYR A 55 -12.88 -11.61 3.80
CA TYR A 55 -12.46 -10.44 3.05
C TYR A 55 -13.08 -10.47 1.65
N SER A 56 -13.62 -9.33 1.22
CA SER A 56 -14.09 -9.15 -0.16
C SER A 56 -12.96 -9.33 -1.17
N GLU A 57 -13.30 -9.69 -2.40
CA GLU A 57 -12.33 -9.80 -3.50
C GLU A 57 -11.57 -8.48 -3.74
N LYS A 58 -12.26 -7.35 -3.63
CA LYS A 58 -11.67 -6.01 -3.72
C LYS A 58 -10.62 -5.79 -2.62
N SER A 59 -10.92 -6.16 -1.38
CA SER A 59 -9.99 -6.07 -0.25
C SER A 59 -8.77 -6.97 -0.46
N LYS A 60 -8.97 -8.21 -0.94
CA LYS A 60 -7.88 -9.15 -1.26
C LYS A 60 -6.97 -8.62 -2.39
N ARG A 61 -7.54 -7.94 -3.39
CA ARG A 61 -6.77 -7.28 -4.46
C ARG A 61 -5.93 -6.12 -3.94
N LEU A 62 -6.50 -5.26 -3.09
CA LEU A 62 -5.83 -4.11 -2.49
C LEU A 62 -4.75 -4.51 -1.48
N ALA A 63 -4.87 -5.68 -0.86
CA ALA A 63 -3.86 -6.21 0.07
C ALA A 63 -2.46 -6.43 -0.57
N GLY A 64 -2.38 -6.45 -1.91
CA GLY A 64 -1.13 -6.50 -2.65
C GLY A 64 -0.41 -5.15 -2.80
N MET A 65 -0.93 -4.08 -2.19
CA MET A 65 -0.30 -2.76 -2.21
C MET A 65 -0.10 -2.26 -0.78
N ASN A 66 1.03 -1.59 -0.55
CA ASN A 66 1.23 -0.76 0.62
C ASN A 66 1.28 0.70 0.17
N ILE A 67 0.65 1.57 0.95
CA ILE A 67 0.67 3.01 0.73
C ILE A 67 1.25 3.62 2.00
N TYR A 68 2.33 4.38 1.83
CA TYR A 68 2.95 5.12 2.91
C TYR A 68 2.78 6.61 2.64
N VAL A 69 2.42 7.35 3.67
CA VAL A 69 2.28 8.81 3.60
C VAL A 69 3.32 9.38 4.55
N THR A 70 4.21 10.23 4.04
CA THR A 70 5.29 10.81 4.84
C THR A 70 5.47 12.29 4.54
N ASN A 71 5.78 13.08 5.56
CA ASN A 71 6.20 14.48 5.45
C ASN A 71 7.73 14.64 5.52
N THR A 72 8.48 13.54 5.67
CA THR A 72 9.94 13.59 5.60
C THR A 72 10.36 14.10 4.21
N PRO A 73 11.43 14.87 4.07
CA PRO A 73 11.96 15.24 2.76
C PRO A 73 12.54 14.01 2.03
N SER A 74 12.53 14.02 0.69
CA SER A 74 13.28 13.02 -0.08
C SER A 74 14.75 13.19 0.23
N LEU A 75 15.44 12.07 0.49
CA LEU A 75 16.90 12.08 0.51
C LEU A 75 17.32 12.33 -0.94
N SER A 76 17.53 13.60 -1.29
CA SER A 76 18.16 13.99 -2.53
C SER A 76 19.60 13.47 -2.48
N THR A 77 19.90 12.46 -3.28
CA THR A 77 21.27 12.11 -3.64
C THR A 77 21.71 13.00 -4.80
#